data_AF-A0A848SWM4-F1
#
_entry.id   AF-A0A848SWM4-F1
#
_cell.length_a   1.000
_cell.length_b   1.000
_cell.length_c   1.000
_cell.angle_alpha   90.00
_cell.angle_beta   90.00
_cell.angle_gamma   90.00
#
_symmetry.space_group_name_H-M   'P 1'
#
loop_
_entity.id
_entity.type
_entity.pdbx_description
1 polymer ?
#
loop_
_entity_poly.entity_id
_entity_poly.type
_entity_poly.pdbx_seq_one_letter_code
_entity_poly.pdbx_strand_id
1 'polypeptide(L)' 'VHPDWVDKLPQVEAMEEDMLDFAFEPDPNRSRLTCQLKVSEALDGLVVQMPEKQI' A
#
# COMPACT_ATOMS: atom_id res chain seq x y z
N VAL A 1 4.60 1.37 0.35
CA VAL A 1 4.64 2.30 1.50
C VAL A 1 6.04 2.37 2.10
N HIS A 2 6.39 3.43 2.83
CA HIS A 2 7.67 3.50 3.53
C HIS A 2 7.76 2.40 4.61
N PRO A 3 8.93 1.75 4.84
CA PRO A 3 9.05 0.65 5.80
C PRO A 3 8.48 0.94 7.19
N ASP A 4 8.71 2.14 7.73
CA ASP A 4 8.23 2.56 9.07
C ASP A 4 6.69 2.62 9.23
N TRP A 5 5.95 2.41 8.14
CA TRP A 5 4.49 2.47 8.10
C TRP A 5 3.83 1.11 7.87
N VAL A 6 4.57 0.05 7.52
CA VAL A 6 4.01 -1.27 7.20
C VAL A 6 3.14 -1.79 8.34
N ASP A 7 3.66 -1.73 9.57
CA ASP A 7 2.97 -2.25 10.77
C ASP A 7 1.87 -1.33 11.31
N LYS A 8 1.74 -0.11 10.78
CA LYS A 8 0.75 0.89 11.22
C LYS A 8 -0.51 0.87 10.36
N LEU A 9 -0.48 0.17 9.24
CA LEU A 9 -1.60 0.07 8.32
C LEU A 9 -2.48 -1.12 8.67
N PRO A 10 -3.78 -1.06 8.34
CA PRO A 10 -4.64 -2.24 8.37
C PRO A 10 -4.03 -3.35 7.50
N GLN A 11 -4.33 -4.60 7.85
CA GLN A 11 -3.95 -5.74 7.03
C GLN A 11 -4.52 -5.58 5.62
N VAL A 12 -3.75 -6.06 4.64
CA VAL A 12 -4.20 -6.18 3.27
C VAL A 12 -5.39 -7.14 3.20
N GLU A 13 -6.42 -6.74 2.45
CA GLU A 13 -7.60 -7.58 2.21
C GLU A 13 -7.36 -8.49 1.00
N ALA A 14 -8.02 -9.66 0.95
CA ALA A 14 -7.83 -10.62 -0.15
C ALA A 14 -8.09 -10.00 -1.54
N MET A 15 -9.11 -9.15 -1.66
CA MET A 15 -9.40 -8.43 -2.91
C MET A 15 -8.28 -7.44 -3.28
N GLU A 16 -7.59 -6.87 -2.30
CA GLU A 16 -6.42 -6.01 -2.53
C GLU A 16 -5.22 -6.85 -3.00
N GLU A 17 -4.98 -8.04 -2.42
CA GLU A 17 -3.93 -8.96 -2.88
C GLU A 17 -4.12 -9.35 -4.34
N ASP A 18 -5.33 -9.80 -4.70
CA ASP A 18 -5.67 -10.22 -6.06
C ASP A 18 -5.41 -9.10 -7.09
N MET A 19 -5.62 -7.84 -6.69
CA MET A 19 -5.40 -6.68 -7.55
C MET A 19 -3.94 -6.24 -7.59
N LEU A 20 -3.19 -6.42 -6.49
CA LEU A 20 -1.76 -6.14 -6.44
C LEU A 20 -0.94 -7.08 -7.33
N ASP A 21 -1.43 -8.29 -7.61
CA ASP A 21 -0.82 -9.22 -8.57
C ASP A 21 -0.73 -8.65 -9.99
N PHE A 22 -1.58 -7.69 -10.34
CA PHE A 22 -1.54 -7.00 -11.63
C PHE A 22 -0.67 -5.73 -11.63
N ALA A 23 -0.18 -5.30 -10.46
CA ALA A 23 0.65 -4.11 -10.36
C ALA A 23 2.04 -4.33 -10.98
N PHE A 24 2.70 -3.24 -11.36
CA PHE A 24 4.08 -3.29 -11.84
C PHE A 24 5.04 -3.53 -10.67
N GLU A 25 5.70 -4.69 -10.66
CA GLU A 25 6.71 -5.11 -9.66
C GLU A 25 6.27 -4.85 -8.20
N PRO A 26 5.19 -5.49 -7.72
CA PRO A 26 4.72 -5.28 -6.36
C PRO A 26 5.70 -5.85 -5.33
N ASP A 27 5.94 -5.11 -4.25
CA ASP A 27 6.64 -5.59 -3.05
C ASP A 27 5.61 -6.26 -2.13
N PRO A 28 5.68 -7.58 -1.86
CA PRO A 28 4.69 -8.29 -1.05
C PRO A 28 4.49 -7.74 0.36
N ASN A 29 5.48 -7.03 0.90
CA ASN A 29 5.42 -6.50 2.26
C ASN A 29 4.99 -5.03 2.31
N ARG A 30 5.07 -4.31 1.18
CA ARG A 30 5.01 -2.85 1.17
C ARG A 30 4.09 -2.28 0.10
N SER A 31 3.76 -3.02 -0.95
CA SER A 31 2.82 -2.55 -1.97
C SER A 31 1.40 -2.54 -1.40
N ARG A 32 0.69 -1.44 -1.64
CA ARG A 32 -0.67 -1.18 -1.17
C ARG A 32 -1.42 -0.40 -2.23
N LEU A 33 -2.69 -0.68 -2.39
CA LEU A 33 -3.60 0.14 -3.19
C LEU A 33 -4.05 1.32 -2.35
N THR A 34 -3.60 2.52 -2.70
CA THR A 34 -3.88 3.73 -1.91
C THR A 34 -5.37 4.05 -1.79
N CYS A 35 -6.20 3.60 -2.73
CA CYS A 35 -7.65 3.73 -2.66
C CYS A 35 -8.30 2.89 -1.53
N GLN A 36 -7.64 1.83 -1.06
CA GLN A 36 -8.09 1.00 0.06
C GLN A 36 -7.65 1.58 1.42
N LEU A 37 -6.75 2.57 1.43
CA LEU A 37 -6.29 3.23 2.64
C LEU A 37 -7.16 4.44 2.95
N LYS A 38 -8.02 4.32 3.95
CA LYS A 38 -8.81 5.45 4.45
C LYS A 38 -7.93 6.39 5.28
N VAL A 39 -7.78 7.64 4.82
CA VAL A 39 -7.05 8.68 5.55
C VAL A 39 -7.72 8.94 6.91
N SER A 40 -6.91 8.94 7.96
CA SER A 40 -7.29 9.20 9.34
C SER A 40 -6.14 9.88 10.08
N GLU A 41 -6.37 10.37 11.29
CA GLU A 41 -5.32 10.99 12.12
C GLU A 41 -4.16 10.02 12.43
N ALA A 42 -4.43 8.71 12.47
CA ALA A 42 -3.39 7.69 12.64
C ALA A 42 -2.39 7.62 11.47
N LEU A 43 -2.73 8.23 10.33
CA LEU A 43 -1.90 8.30 9.12
C LEU A 43 -1.27 9.68 8.91
N ASP A 44 -1.30 10.56 9.92
CA ASP A 44 -0.63 11.85 9.82
C ASP A 44 0.89 11.66 9.64
N GLY A 45 1.44 12.23 8.56
CA GLY A 45 2.82 12.03 8.15
C GLY A 45 3.11 10.72 7.38
N LEU A 46 2.09 10.02 6.89
CA LEU A 46 2.27 8.82 6.04
C LEU A 46 3.17 9.11 4.84
N VAL A 47 4.24 8.35 4.71
CA VAL A 47 5.16 8.40 3.55
C VAL A 47 4.90 7.23 2.63
N VAL A 48 4.62 7.53 1.36
CA VAL A 48 4.44 6.55 0.29
C VAL A 48 5.55 6.68 -0.75
N GLN A 49 5.88 5.57 -1.39
CA GLN A 49 6.81 5.50 -2.51
C GLN A 49 6.02 5.03 -3.72
N MET A 50 6.04 5.82 -4.80
CA MET A 50 5.34 5.49 -6.03
C MET A 50 6.16 4.48 -6.84
N PRO A 51 5.52 3.48 -7.49
CA PRO A 51 6.20 2.59 -8.42
C PRO A 51 6.66 3.38 -9.66
N GLU A 52 7.60 2.81 -10.43
CA GLU A 52 8.09 3.42 -11.67
C GLU A 52 6.97 3.60 -12.71
N LYS A 53 6.01 2.66 -12.75
CA LYS A 53 4.92 2.60 -13.72
C LYS A 53 3.62 2.14 -13.07
N GLN A 54 2.50 2.55 -13.66
CA GLN A 54 1.18 1.96 -13.42
C GLN A 54 0.65 1.42 -14.75
N ILE A 55 0.01 0.26 -14.70
CA ILE A 55 -0.48 -0.50 -15.86
C ILE A 55 -1.95 -0.85 -15.66
#